data_AF-A0A348TWG6-F1
#
_entry.id   AF-A0A348TWG6-F1
#
_cell.length_a   1.000
_cell.length_b   1.000
_cell.length_c   1.000
_cell.angle_alpha   90.00
_cell.angle_beta   90.00
_cell.angle_gamma   90.00
#
_symmetry.space_group_name_H-M   'P 1'
#
loop_
_entity.id
_entity.type
_entity.pdbx_description
1 polymer ?
#
loop_
_entity_poly.entity_id
_entity_poly.type
_entity_poly.pdbx_seq_one_letter_code
_entity_poly.pdbx_strand_id
1 'polypeptide(L)' 'MAHKKGVGSSKNGRESASKRLGIKIFGGQDAIAGNIIVRQRGTKHNP' A
#
# COMPACT_ATOMS: atom_id res chain seq x y z
N MET A 1 9.93 15.09 -44.73
CA MET A 1 9.31 14.72 -43.46
C MET A 1 10.31 13.85 -42.69
N ALA A 2 11.01 14.42 -41.70
CA ALA A 2 11.90 13.66 -40.82
C ALA A 2 12.09 14.42 -39.51
N HIS A 3 11.00 14.59 -38.75
CA HIS A 3 11.12 15.01 -37.36
C HIS A 3 11.68 13.81 -36.58
N LYS A 4 12.92 13.92 -36.11
CA LYS A 4 13.47 12.97 -35.15
C LYS A 4 12.60 13.04 -33.89
N LYS A 5 11.85 11.97 -33.61
CA LYS A 5 11.10 11.81 -32.36
C LYS A 5 12.12 11.87 -31.21
N GLY A 6 12.26 13.04 -30.59
CA GLY A 6 12.99 13.21 -29.35
C GLY A 6 12.21 12.53 -28.23
N VAL A 7 12.37 11.22 -28.09
CA VAL A 7 11.83 10.47 -26.94
C VAL A 7 12.91 10.50 -25.87
N GLY A 8 12.83 11.48 -24.97
CA GLY A 8 13.55 11.40 -23.70
C GLY A 8 12.99 10.19 -22.92
N SER A 9 13.85 9.25 -22.52
CA SER A 9 13.40 8.15 -21.69
C SER A 9 12.89 8.68 -20.36
N SER A 10 11.67 8.32 -19.99
CA SER A 10 11.10 8.71 -18.70
C SER A 10 11.94 8.11 -17.57
N LYS A 11 12.45 8.96 -16.68
CA LYS A 11 13.24 8.58 -15.49
C LYS A 11 12.37 8.12 -14.31
N ASN A 12 11.07 7.93 -14.55
CA ASN A 12 10.08 7.63 -13.52
C ASN A 12 9.80 6.12 -13.53
N GLY A 13 10.49 5.37 -12.67
CA GLY A 13 10.32 3.92 -12.52
C GLY A 13 10.65 3.38 -11.13
N ARG A 14 10.75 4.25 -10.12
CA ARG A 14 11.01 3.84 -8.73
C ARG A 14 9.68 3.63 -8.02
N GLU A 15 9.48 2.43 -7.49
CA GLU A 15 8.34 2.10 -6.65
C GLU A 15 8.83 1.41 -5.37
N SER A 16 8.15 1.67 -4.26
CA SER A 16 8.39 0.96 -3.00
C SER A 16 7.49 -0.27 -2.90
N ALA A 17 7.99 -1.36 -2.33
CA ALA A 17 7.16 -2.53 -2.07
C ALA A 17 5.95 -2.22 -1.16
N SER A 18 4.79 -2.77 -1.50
CA SER A 18 3.56 -2.66 -0.70
C SER A 18 3.76 -3.18 0.72
N LYS A 19 3.18 -2.47 1.69
CA LYS A 19 3.28 -2.80 3.12
C LYS A 19 2.15 -3.70 3.63
N ARG A 20 1.22 -4.10 2.75
CA ARG A 20 0.06 -4.96 3.06
C ARG A 20 -0.73 -4.45 4.28
N LEU A 21 -0.96 -3.14 4.33
CA LEU A 21 -1.78 -2.48 5.34
C LEU A 21 -3.25 -2.92 5.23
N GLY A 22 -4.05 -2.58 6.23
CA GLY A 22 -5.49 -2.82 6.25
C GLY A 22 -5.96 -3.65 7.45
N ILE A 23 -7.26 -3.85 7.49
CA ILE A 23 -7.96 -4.67 8.48
C ILE A 23 -7.60 -6.14 8.25
N LYS A 24 -7.40 -6.86 9.34
CA LYS A 24 -7.01 -8.28 9.36
C LYS A 24 -8.11 -9.16 9.94
N ILE A 25 -8.85 -8.63 10.92
CA ILE A 25 -10.02 -9.26 11.51
C ILE A 25 -11.17 -8.27 11.39
N PHE A 26 -12.26 -8.70 10.76
CA PHE A 26 -13.46 -7.90 10.56
C PHE A 26 -14.47 -8.12 11.69
N GLY A 27 -15.47 -7.22 11.80
CA GLY A 27 -16.52 -7.35 12.82
C GLY A 27 -17.28 -8.67 12.70
N GLY A 28 -17.44 -9.37 13.82
CA GLY A 28 -18.10 -10.67 13.88
C GLY A 28 -17.20 -11.88 13.63
N GLN A 29 -15.89 -11.67 13.43
CA GLN A 29 -14.91 -12.77 13.38
C GLN A 29 -14.29 -13.00 14.76
N ASP A 30 -14.03 -14.27 15.08
CA ASP A 30 -13.37 -14.64 16.33
C ASP A 30 -11.90 -14.16 16.35
N ALA A 31 -11.47 -13.67 17.52
CA ALA A 31 -10.09 -13.28 17.76
C ALA A 31 -9.59 -13.93 19.06
N ILE A 32 -8.36 -14.44 19.00
CA ILE A 32 -7.63 -14.88 20.19
C ILE A 32 -6.67 -13.78 20.66
N ALA A 33 -6.25 -13.85 21.92
CA ALA A 33 -5.26 -12.93 22.46
C ALA A 33 -3.98 -12.96 21.62
N GLY A 34 -3.48 -11.78 21.26
CA GLY A 34 -2.29 -11.61 20.41
C GLY A 34 -2.56 -11.48 18.91
N ASN A 35 -3.80 -11.68 18.45
CA ASN A 35 -4.15 -11.42 17.05
C ASN A 35 -4.05 -9.93 16.70
N ILE A 36 -3.59 -9.65 15.48
CA ILE A 36 -3.59 -8.29 14.92
C ILE A 36 -4.97 -8.02 14.31
N ILE A 37 -5.65 -6.95 14.74
CA ILE A 37 -6.95 -6.55 14.17
C ILE A 37 -6.77 -5.63 12.95
N VAL A 38 -5.84 -4.68 13.00
CA VAL A 38 -5.55 -3.75 11.89
C VAL A 38 -4.07 -3.41 11.80
N ARG A 39 -3.55 -3.29 10.58
CA ARG A 39 -2.21 -2.74 10.31
C ARG A 39 -2.36 -1.41 9.57
N GLN A 40 -2.05 -0.31 10.22
CA GLN A 40 -2.28 1.04 9.69
C GLN A 40 -1.03 1.93 9.76
N ARG A 41 -1.08 3.05 9.05
CA ARG A 41 -0.15 4.17 9.19
C ARG A 41 -0.93 5.30 9.88
N GLY A 42 -0.40 5.79 11.01
CA GLY A 42 -1.17 6.66 11.89
C GLY A 42 -2.32 5.94 12.59
N THR A 43 -3.18 6.71 13.24
CA THR A 43 -4.28 6.23 14.08
C THR A 43 -5.63 6.48 13.40
N LYS A 44 -5.98 5.64 12.41
CA LYS A 44 -7.30 5.69 11.78
C LYS A 44 -8.35 4.97 12.62
N HIS A 45 -7.98 3.82 13.15
CA HIS A 45 -8.72 3.12 14.21
C HIS A 45 -7.97 3.32 15.52
N ASN A 46 -8.67 3.79 16.55
CA ASN A 46 -8.08 3.97 17.87
C ASN A 46 -8.00 2.61 18.60
N PRO A 47 -6.98 2.41 19.45
CA PRO A 47 -6.86 1.20 20.27
C PRO A 47 -8.02 1.05 21.25
#